data_AF-A0A1S2QSL7-F1
#
_entry.id   AF-A0A1S2QSL7-F1
#
_cell.length_a   1.000
_cell.length_b   1.000
_cell.length_c   1.000
_cell.angle_alpha   90.00
_cell.angle_beta   90.00
_cell.angle_gamma   90.00
#
_symmetry.space_group_name_H-M   'P 1'
#
loop_
_entity.id
_entity.type
_entity.pdbx_description
1 polymer ?
#
loop_
_entity_poly.entity_id
_entity_poly.type
_entity_poly.pdbx_seq_one_letter_code
_entity_poly.pdbx_strand_id
1 'polypeptide(L)'
;MTISLEQEKVNELVDRFYDKLLQDPYYVSMFKERSVDIEVLKNRQRVFISRLVSEESAQEQGKHVSQVQERHPFQIEPERGGIWFSKLKETIDEMELDRSAKERILKKVEFLLKKII
;
A
#
# COMPACT_ATOMS: atom_id res chain seq x y z
N MET A 1 11.29 12.91 13.80
CA MET A 1 11.55 13.61 12.52
C MET A 1 10.47 13.15 11.57
N THR A 2 9.51 14.02 11.26
CA THR A 2 8.45 13.74 10.30
C THR A 2 9.08 13.62 8.92
N ILE A 3 9.15 12.39 8.38
CA ILE A 3 9.53 12.16 7.00
C ILE A 3 8.28 12.43 6.16
N SER A 4 8.29 13.55 5.43
CA SER A 4 7.25 13.85 4.43
C SER A 4 7.74 13.36 3.07
N LEU A 5 6.99 12.46 2.44
CA LEU A 5 7.22 12.12 1.04
C LEU A 5 6.45 13.12 0.17
N GLU A 6 7.09 13.66 -0.86
CA GLU A 6 6.42 14.54 -1.81
C GLU A 6 5.25 13.83 -2.49
N GLN A 7 4.15 14.55 -2.74
CA GLN A 7 2.95 13.95 -3.32
C GLN A 7 3.22 13.35 -4.70
N GLU A 8 4.15 13.93 -5.48
CA GLU A 8 4.58 13.39 -6.77
C GLU A 8 5.21 12.00 -6.62
N LYS A 9 6.04 11.80 -5.59
CA LYS A 9 6.64 10.50 -5.28
C LYS A 9 5.60 9.50 -4.79
N VAL A 10 4.59 9.92 -4.03
CA VAL A 10 3.46 9.04 -3.67
C VAL A 10 2.69 8.61 -4.92
N ASN A 11 2.44 9.53 -5.85
CA ASN A 11 1.75 9.23 -7.10
C ASN A 11 2.55 8.23 -7.95
N GLU A 12 3.83 8.50 -8.15
CA GLU A 12 4.77 7.63 -8.87
C GLU A 12 4.83 6.21 -8.25
N LEU A 13 4.93 6.13 -6.91
CA LEU A 13 4.92 4.86 -6.18
C LEU A 13 3.66 4.05 -6.49
N VAL A 14 2.50 4.69 -6.39
CA VAL A 14 1.22 3.99 -6.60
C VAL A 14 1.08 3.54 -8.06
N ASP A 15 1.40 4.39 -9.03
CA ASP A 15 1.27 4.00 -10.44
C ASP A 15 2.18 2.83 -10.80
N ARG A 16 3.47 2.91 -10.45
CA ARG A 16 4.41 1.80 -10.69
C ARG A 16 4.03 0.52 -9.96
N PHE A 17 3.50 0.66 -8.74
CA PHE A 17 3.00 -0.48 -7.98
C PHE A 17 1.88 -1.21 -8.72
N TYR A 18 0.87 -0.48 -9.23
CA TYR A 18 -0.22 -1.10 -9.99
C TYR A 18 0.24 -1.64 -11.34
N ASP A 19 1.17 -0.98 -12.02
CA ASP A 19 1.74 -1.50 -13.28
C ASP A 19 2.36 -2.89 -13.09
N LYS A 20 3.01 -3.12 -11.94
CA LYS A 20 3.55 -4.43 -11.54
C LYS A 20 2.47 -5.39 -11.05
N LEU A 21 1.55 -4.93 -10.19
CA LEU A 21 0.49 -5.77 -9.62
C LEU A 21 -0.42 -6.34 -10.70
N LEU A 22 -0.71 -5.55 -11.74
CA LEU A 22 -1.58 -5.94 -12.86
C LEU A 22 -0.89 -6.88 -13.86
N GLN A 23 0.39 -7.24 -13.66
CA GLN A 23 1.01 -8.36 -14.38
C GLN A 23 0.66 -9.72 -13.76
N ASP A 24 0.16 -9.74 -12.53
CA ASP A 24 -0.23 -10.98 -11.86
C ASP A 24 -1.68 -11.37 -12.23
N PRO A 25 -1.90 -12.54 -12.86
CA PRO A 25 -3.23 -12.94 -13.33
C PRO A 25 -4.29 -13.02 -12.23
N TYR A 26 -3.89 -13.32 -10.99
CA TYR A 26 -4.82 -13.39 -9.86
C TYR A 26 -5.46 -12.03 -9.58
N TYR A 27 -4.65 -10.96 -9.52
CA TYR A 27 -5.15 -9.61 -9.24
C TYR A 27 -6.00 -9.09 -10.40
N VAL A 28 -5.59 -9.36 -11.64
CA VAL A 28 -6.37 -9.01 -12.83
C VAL A 28 -7.75 -9.68 -12.79
N SER A 29 -7.82 -11.00 -12.52
CA SER A 29 -9.09 -11.72 -12.44
C SER A 29 -9.93 -11.19 -11.28
N MET A 30 -9.35 -11.06 -10.09
CA MET A 30 -10.04 -10.63 -8.88
C MET A 30 -10.64 -9.22 -9.03
N PHE A 31 -9.89 -8.26 -9.59
CA PHE A 31 -10.41 -6.92 -9.84
C PHE A 31 -11.53 -6.92 -10.89
N LYS A 32 -11.41 -7.73 -11.94
CA LYS A 32 -12.44 -7.86 -12.97
C LYS A 32 -13.73 -8.48 -12.42
N GLU A 33 -13.62 -9.59 -11.70
CA GLU A 33 -14.76 -10.29 -11.09
C GLU A 33 -15.53 -9.40 -10.11
N ARG A 34 -14.81 -8.56 -9.37
CA ARG A 34 -15.39 -7.62 -8.41
C ARG A 34 -15.75 -6.26 -9.00
N SER A 35 -15.63 -6.09 -10.32
CA SER A 35 -15.90 -4.82 -11.02
C SER A 35 -15.19 -3.62 -10.37
N VAL A 36 -13.93 -3.80 -9.98
CA VAL A 36 -13.13 -2.79 -9.28
C VAL A 36 -12.66 -1.74 -10.27
N ASP A 37 -12.97 -0.48 -9.98
CA ASP A 37 -12.35 0.66 -10.65
C ASP A 37 -10.92 0.87 -10.09
N ILE A 38 -9.94 0.52 -10.91
CA ILE A 38 -8.51 0.58 -10.55
C ILE A 38 -8.07 2.04 -10.29
N GLU A 39 -8.60 3.02 -11.02
CA GLU A 39 -8.20 4.42 -10.85
C GLU A 39 -8.75 4.99 -9.53
N VAL A 40 -9.97 4.62 -9.16
CA VAL A 40 -10.51 4.93 -7.83
C VAL A 40 -9.68 4.25 -6.73
N LEU A 41 -9.24 3.01 -6.93
CA LEU A 41 -8.43 2.28 -5.97
C LEU A 41 -7.03 2.91 -5.80
N LYS A 42 -6.37 3.26 -6.90
CA LYS A 42 -5.12 4.02 -6.92
C LYS A 42 -5.26 5.33 -6.15
N ASN A 43 -6.30 6.12 -6.42
CA ASN A 43 -6.55 7.38 -5.72
C ASN A 43 -6.70 7.19 -4.21
N ARG A 44 -7.44 6.17 -3.79
CA ARG A 44 -7.57 5.82 -2.36
C ARG A 44 -6.23 5.42 -1.75
N GLN A 45 -5.41 4.67 -2.47
CA GLN A 45 -4.11 4.23 -2.00
C GLN A 45 -3.10 5.39 -1.92
N ARG A 46 -3.11 6.33 -2.88
CA ARG A 46 -2.30 7.57 -2.83
C ARG A 46 -2.61 8.36 -1.56
N VAL A 47 -3.89 8.65 -1.31
CA VAL A 47 -4.32 9.38 -0.10
C VAL A 47 -3.92 8.64 1.17
N PHE A 48 -4.07 7.32 1.19
CA PHE A 48 -3.69 6.51 2.35
C PHE A 48 -2.18 6.56 2.61
N ILE A 49 -1.34 6.38 1.58
CA ILE A 49 0.11 6.42 1.72
C ILE A 49 0.58 7.81 2.16
N SER A 50 0.03 8.90 1.58
CA SER A 50 0.38 10.26 1.99
C SER A 50 0.14 10.49 3.49
N ARG A 51 -0.99 10.02 4.04
CA ARG A 51 -1.25 10.10 5.49
C ARG A 51 -0.32 9.19 6.29
N LEU A 52 -0.13 7.96 5.81
CA LEU A 52 0.69 6.97 6.47
C LEU A 52 2.14 7.44 6.65
N VAL A 53 2.71 8.20 5.70
CA VAL A 53 4.08 8.72 5.81
C VAL A 53 4.18 9.91 6.77
N SER A 54 3.21 10.82 6.75
CA SER A 54 3.22 12.06 7.53
C SER A 54 2.94 11.87 9.02
N GLU A 55 2.29 10.78 9.42
CA GLU A 55 1.79 10.62 10.80
C GLU A 55 2.60 9.58 11.60
N GLU A 56 2.96 9.90 12.85
CA GLU A 56 3.77 9.04 13.73
C GLU A 56 3.10 8.68 15.07
N SER A 57 1.90 9.19 15.36
CA SER A 57 1.27 8.98 16.67
C SER A 57 0.62 7.58 16.78
N ALA A 58 0.58 7.03 17.99
CA ALA A 58 -0.11 5.77 18.27
C ALA A 58 -1.61 5.85 18.00
N GLN A 59 -2.21 7.03 18.16
CA GLN A 59 -3.62 7.28 17.84
C GLN A 59 -3.87 7.16 16.33
N GLU A 60 -3.02 7.76 15.50
CA GLU A 60 -3.14 7.64 14.04
C GLU A 60 -2.86 6.21 13.57
N GLN A 61 -1.92 5.51 14.21
CA GLN A 61 -1.70 4.09 13.95
C GLN A 61 -2.98 3.25 14.20
N GLY A 62 -3.70 3.51 15.28
CA GLY A 62 -4.99 2.87 15.56
C GLY A 62 -6.03 3.12 14.47
N LYS A 63 -6.15 4.37 13.99
CA LYS A 63 -7.05 4.72 12.87
C LYS A 63 -6.68 4.00 11.58
N HIS A 64 -5.39 3.90 11.26
CA HIS A 64 -4.93 3.16 10.09
C HIS A 64 -5.28 1.67 10.18
N VAL A 65 -5.12 1.05 11.35
CA VAL A 65 -5.52 -0.35 11.58
C VAL A 65 -7.03 -0.53 11.35
N SER A 66 -7.86 0.30 11.96
CA SER A 66 -9.32 0.23 11.77
C SER A 66 -9.71 0.41 10.31
N GLN A 67 -9.09 1.37 9.61
CA GLN A 67 -9.37 1.65 8.21
C GLN A 67 -8.98 0.48 7.29
N VAL A 68 -7.84 -0.19 7.51
CA VAL A 68 -7.46 -1.35 6.69
C VAL A 68 -8.36 -2.54 6.96
N GLN A 69 -8.78 -2.77 8.21
CA GLN A 69 -9.69 -3.86 8.56
C GLN A 69 -11.09 -3.66 7.98
N GLU A 70 -11.63 -2.44 8.05
CA GLU A 70 -12.93 -2.10 7.46
C GLU A 70 -12.95 -2.29 5.94
N ARG A 71 -11.85 -1.95 5.26
CA ARG A 71 -11.71 -2.08 3.80
C ARG A 71 -11.40 -3.49 3.33
N HIS A 72 -10.98 -4.37 4.24
CA HIS A 72 -10.71 -5.78 3.97
C HIS A 72 -11.57 -6.63 4.91
N PRO A 73 -12.92 -6.60 4.75
CA PRO A 73 -13.84 -7.31 5.63
C PRO A 73 -13.70 -8.83 5.55
N PHE A 74 -13.04 -9.32 4.50
CA PHE A 74 -12.63 -10.72 4.35
C PHE A 74 -11.11 -10.77 4.45
N GLN A 75 -10.59 -11.75 5.20
CA GLN A 75 -9.14 -11.97 5.29
C GLN A 75 -8.56 -12.22 3.91
N ILE A 76 -7.40 -11.62 3.68
CA ILE A 76 -6.59 -11.87 2.50
C ILE A 76 -5.78 -13.13 2.75
N GLU A 77 -5.83 -14.08 1.82
CA GLU A 77 -4.96 -15.25 1.87
C GLU A 77 -3.48 -14.82 2.05
N PRO A 78 -2.73 -15.38 3.03
CA PRO A 78 -1.37 -14.92 3.34
C PRO A 78 -0.43 -14.93 2.13
N GLU A 79 -0.57 -15.92 1.23
CA GLU A 79 0.18 -16.00 -0.02
C GLU A 79 -0.08 -14.77 -0.91
N ARG A 80 -1.35 -14.35 -1.03
CA ARG A 80 -1.74 -13.18 -1.82
C ARG A 80 -1.25 -11.91 -1.16
N GLY A 81 -1.42 -11.77 0.15
CA GLY A 81 -0.81 -10.66 0.90
C GLY A 81 0.70 -10.55 0.66
N GLY A 82 1.40 -11.69 0.62
CA GLY A 82 2.84 -11.76 0.34
C GLY A 82 3.21 -11.28 -1.07
N ILE A 83 2.50 -11.72 -2.11
CA ILE A 83 2.72 -11.27 -3.50
C ILE A 83 2.50 -9.77 -3.62
N TRP A 84 1.38 -9.26 -3.08
CA TRP A 84 1.08 -7.83 -3.05
C TRP A 84 2.21 -7.03 -2.40
N PHE A 85 2.70 -7.50 -1.24
CA PHE A 85 3.77 -6.83 -0.51
C PHE A 85 5.11 -6.89 -1.24
N SER A 86 5.42 -8.00 -1.91
CA SER A 86 6.62 -8.12 -2.77
C SER A 86 6.60 -7.09 -3.88
N LYS A 87 5.46 -6.90 -4.57
CA LYS A 87 5.34 -5.89 -5.63
C LYS A 87 5.48 -4.46 -5.11
N LEU A 88 4.94 -4.17 -3.93
CA LEU A 88 5.17 -2.88 -3.29
C LEU A 88 6.64 -2.68 -2.93
N LYS A 89 7.29 -3.71 -2.37
CA LYS A 89 8.70 -3.67 -1.99
C LYS A 89 9.62 -3.46 -3.19
N GLU A 90 9.42 -4.26 -4.25
CA GLU A 90 10.12 -4.11 -5.54
C GLU A 90 9.99 -2.67 -6.06
N THR A 91 8.77 -2.10 -6.01
CA THR A 91 8.53 -0.71 -6.45
C THR A 91 9.30 0.30 -5.62
N ILE A 92 9.26 0.19 -4.29
CA ILE A 92 9.98 1.12 -3.37
C ILE A 92 11.50 0.99 -3.54
N ASP A 93 12.00 -0.22 -3.75
CA ASP A 93 13.43 -0.49 -3.93
C ASP A 93 13.94 0.17 -5.23
N GLU A 94 13.15 0.13 -6.32
CA GLU A 94 13.45 0.76 -7.61
C GLU A 94 13.34 2.29 -7.62
N MET A 95 12.61 2.89 -6.69
CA MET A 95 12.45 4.35 -6.64
C MET A 95 13.67 5.05 -6.02
N GLU A 96 13.96 6.25 -6.49
CA GLU A 96 14.94 7.14 -5.87
C GLU A 96 14.33 7.83 -4.65
N LEU A 97 14.43 7.16 -3.50
CA LEU A 97 13.97 7.61 -2.19
C LEU A 97 15.07 7.40 -1.14
N ASP A 98 15.09 8.23 -0.11
CA ASP A 98 15.97 8.02 1.03
C ASP A 98 15.75 6.65 1.68
N ARG A 99 16.84 5.98 2.03
CA ARG A 99 16.79 4.65 2.66
C ARG A 99 15.89 4.62 3.90
N SER A 100 15.96 5.65 4.74
CA SER A 100 15.12 5.78 5.93
C SER A 100 13.63 5.88 5.60
N ALA A 101 13.28 6.57 4.51
CA ALA A 101 11.91 6.67 4.02
C ALA A 101 11.41 5.32 3.49
N LYS A 102 12.22 4.62 2.68
CA LYS A 102 11.92 3.27 2.17
C LYS A 102 11.63 2.30 3.32
N GLU A 103 12.55 2.19 4.28
CA GLU A 103 12.42 1.29 5.42
C GLU A 103 11.18 1.62 6.27
N ARG A 104 10.86 2.90 6.45
CA ARG A 104 9.69 3.33 7.22
C ARG A 104 8.38 2.96 6.53
N ILE A 105 8.24 3.22 5.23
CA ILE A 105 7.04 2.86 4.47
C ILE A 105 6.82 1.36 4.54
N LEU A 106 7.86 0.58 4.25
CA LEU A 106 7.80 -0.89 4.28
C LEU A 106 7.39 -1.42 5.65
N LYS A 107 8.01 -0.95 6.74
CA LYS A 107 7.65 -1.37 8.10
C LYS A 107 6.19 -1.05 8.45
N LYS A 108 5.71 0.15 8.09
CA LYS A 108 4.33 0.57 8.36
C LYS A 108 3.32 -0.27 7.57
N VAL A 109 3.58 -0.51 6.28
CA VAL A 109 2.69 -1.31 5.45
C VAL A 109 2.71 -2.78 5.87
N GLU A 110 3.89 -3.36 6.16
CA GLU A 110 4.00 -4.74 6.65
C GLU A 110 3.23 -4.93 7.97
N PHE A 111 3.34 -3.96 8.89
CA PHE A 111 2.59 -3.98 10.15
C PHE A 111 1.07 -4.03 9.91
N LEU A 112 0.57 -3.22 8.97
CA LEU A 112 -0.87 -3.16 8.64
C LEU A 112 -1.34 -4.41 7.91
N LEU A 113 -0.54 -4.93 6.99
CA LEU A 113 -0.84 -6.15 6.26
C LEU A 113 -1.06 -7.33 7.21
N LYS A 114 -0.22 -7.46 8.25
CA LYS A 114 -0.37 -8.46 9.33
C LYS A 114 -1.68 -8.37 10.12
N LYS A 115 -2.51 -7.34 9.91
CA LYS A 115 -3.82 -7.17 10.55
C LYS A 115 -5.00 -7.62 9.70
N ILE A 116 -4.75 -7.93 8.43
CA ILE A 116 -5.79 -8.26 7.43
C ILE A 116 -5.50 -9.55 6.66
N ILE A 117 -4.36 -10.20 6.93
CA ILE A 117 -4.05 -11.57 6.52
C ILE A 117 -4.37 -12.57 7.63
#